data_AF-A0A382XV57-F1
#
_entry.id   AF-A0A382XV57-F1
#
_cell.length_a   1.000
_cell.length_b   1.000
_cell.length_c   1.000
_cell.angle_alpha   90.00
_cell.angle_beta   90.00
_cell.angle_gamma   90.00
#
_symmetry.space_group_name_H-M   'P 1'
#
loop_
_entity.id
_entity.type
_entity.pdbx_description
1 polymer ?
#
loop_
_entity_poly.entity_id
_entity_poly.type
_entity_poly.pdbx_seq_one_letter_code
_entity_poly.pdbx_strand_id
1 'polypeptide(L)'
;ERFKYFLNVFLFLFILSPSIYLYHSISIKDKRTDYHGKEIAQLIQTKWDNTFSNEIEIVFGNIWDAGNLSYHLKSKPEWTGGLWHGIKKIPENTDGGIIVIGDYDENILVNKICTISNTLSHVVLLQLKYFNHNVCMIGKK
;
A
#
# COMPACT_ATOMS: atom_id res chain seq x y z
N GLU A 1 9.31 38.23 35.20
CA GLU A 1 8.05 37.50 35.49
C GLU A 1 7.42 36.89 34.25
N ARG A 2 7.18 37.67 33.18
CA ARG A 2 6.58 37.19 31.91
C ARG A 2 7.28 35.97 31.28
N PHE A 3 8.62 35.93 31.33
CA PHE A 3 9.38 34.79 30.81
C PHE A 3 9.15 33.49 31.61
N LYS A 4 9.06 33.57 32.93
CA LYS A 4 8.78 32.39 33.77
C LYS A 4 7.37 31.86 33.49
N TYR A 5 6.40 32.75 33.32
CA TYR A 5 5.04 32.37 32.94
C TYR A 5 5.01 31.70 31.55
N PHE A 6 5.65 32.31 30.55
CA PHE A 6 5.80 31.72 29.21
C PHE A 6 6.43 30.33 29.28
N LEU A 7 7.54 30.19 30.01
CA LEU A 7 8.26 28.92 30.11
C LEU A 7 7.39 27.84 30.76
N ASN A 8 6.63 28.17 31.81
CA ASN A 8 5.73 27.22 32.47
C ASN A 8 4.61 26.75 31.53
N VAL A 9 3.98 27.67 30.79
CA VAL A 9 2.94 27.31 29.81
C VAL A 9 3.53 26.50 28.66
N PHE A 10 4.70 26.89 28.15
CA PHE A 10 5.39 26.18 27.09
C PHE A 10 5.73 24.74 27.52
N LEU A 11 6.34 24.55 28.69
CA LEU A 11 6.70 23.23 29.20
C LEU A 11 5.46 22.36 29.45
N PHE A 12 4.38 22.95 29.96
CA PHE A 12 3.10 22.24 30.12
C PHE A 12 2.58 21.72 28.78
N LEU A 13 2.50 22.58 27.75
CA LEU A 13 2.05 22.18 26.42
C LEU A 13 3.01 21.19 25.74
N PHE A 14 4.32 21.38 25.94
CA PHE A 14 5.37 20.52 25.42
C PHE A 14 5.30 19.09 25.98
N ILE A 15 4.85 18.92 27.22
CA ILE A 15 4.63 17.59 27.83
C ILE A 15 3.24 17.06 27.46
N LEU A 16 2.21 17.93 27.47
CA LEU A 16 0.83 17.54 27.22
C LEU A 16 0.64 16.96 25.80
N SER A 17 1.24 17.60 24.79
CA SER A 17 1.12 17.17 23.39
C SER A 17 1.62 15.72 23.15
N PRO A 18 2.88 15.37 23.48
CA PRO A 18 3.36 14.00 23.31
C PRO A 18 2.67 13.02 24.27
N SER A 19 2.21 13.45 25.44
CA SER A 19 1.46 12.58 26.36
C SER A 19 0.10 12.15 25.79
N ILE A 20 -0.65 13.09 25.20
CA ILE A 20 -1.93 12.79 24.52
C ILE A 20 -1.68 11.87 23.32
N TYR A 21 -0.66 12.15 22.51
CA TYR A 21 -0.29 11.31 21.38
C TYR A 21 0.10 9.89 21.83
N LEU A 22 0.90 9.78 22.88
CA LEU A 22 1.32 8.49 23.45
C LEU A 22 0.13 7.67 23.95
N TYR A 23 -0.78 8.29 24.72
CA TYR A 23 -2.01 7.64 25.16
C TYR A 23 -2.81 7.13 23.96
N HIS A 24 -3.05 8.00 22.97
CA HIS A 24 -3.77 7.62 21.76
C HIS A 24 -3.07 6.47 21.02
N SER A 25 -1.74 6.51 20.90
CA SER A 25 -0.95 5.49 20.18
C SER A 25 -0.99 4.12 20.86
N ILE A 26 -1.16 4.08 22.19
CA ILE A 26 -1.25 2.81 22.94
C ILE A 26 -2.70 2.29 22.99
N SER A 27 -3.68 3.19 23.07
CA SER A 27 -5.08 2.84 23.24
C SER A 27 -5.79 2.45 21.95
N ILE A 28 -5.35 2.93 20.79
CA ILE A 28 -6.00 2.65 19.50
C ILE A 28 -5.09 1.77 18.65
N LYS A 29 -5.45 0.48 18.55
CA LYS A 29 -4.69 -0.60 17.89
C LYS A 29 -5.03 -0.85 16.41
N ASP A 30 -5.78 0.07 15.79
CA ASP A 30 -6.16 0.03 14.37
C ASP A 30 -5.65 1.27 13.61
N LYS A 31 -4.51 1.83 14.04
CA LYS A 31 -3.87 2.96 13.34
C LYS A 31 -2.57 2.52 12.68
N ARG A 32 -2.09 3.37 11.76
CA ARG A 32 -0.87 3.29 10.90
C ARG A 32 0.28 2.37 11.35
N THR A 33 0.50 2.20 12.65
CA THR A 33 1.54 1.36 13.26
C THR A 33 1.26 -0.14 13.22
N ASP A 34 0.01 -0.57 13.05
CA ASP A 34 -0.40 -1.97 13.10
C ASP A 34 -0.70 -2.58 11.71
N TYR A 35 -0.38 -1.87 10.63
CA TYR A 35 -0.56 -2.38 9.27
C TYR A 35 0.51 -3.42 8.92
N HIS A 36 0.07 -4.64 8.59
CA HIS A 36 0.91 -5.81 8.26
C HIS A 36 1.57 -5.75 6.87
N GLY A 37 2.14 -4.62 6.50
CA GLY A 37 2.69 -4.38 5.16
C GLY A 37 3.80 -5.37 4.78
N LYS A 38 4.62 -5.78 5.75
CA LYS A 38 5.71 -6.73 5.52
C LYS A 38 5.18 -8.14 5.26
N GLU A 39 4.24 -8.62 6.07
CA GLU A 39 3.64 -9.95 5.92
C GLU A 39 2.86 -10.05 4.61
N ILE A 40 2.08 -9.02 4.27
CA ILE A 40 1.34 -8.93 3.00
C ILE A 40 2.31 -8.99 1.82
N ALA A 41 3.39 -8.20 1.84
CA ALA A 41 4.39 -8.20 0.77
C ALA A 41 5.10 -9.55 0.63
N GLN A 42 5.40 -10.24 1.73
CA GLN A 42 6.02 -11.58 1.71
C GLN A 42 5.11 -12.62 1.06
N LEU A 43 3.81 -12.61 1.39
CA LEU A 43 2.82 -13.50 0.78
C LEU A 43 2.69 -13.24 -0.72
N ILE A 44 2.61 -11.97 -1.11
CA ILE A 44 2.52 -11.56 -2.50
C ILE A 44 3.78 -11.92 -3.27
N GLN A 45 4.97 -11.64 -2.73
CA GLN A 45 6.25 -12.00 -3.35
C GLN A 45 6.35 -13.51 -3.57
N THR A 46 6.01 -14.30 -2.55
CA THR A 46 6.04 -15.77 -2.64
C THR A 46 5.07 -16.26 -3.71
N LYS A 47 3.86 -15.68 -3.79
CA LYS A 47 2.89 -16.04 -4.83
C LYS A 47 3.39 -15.65 -6.21
N TRP A 48 4.02 -14.48 -6.33
CA TRP A 48 4.56 -13.96 -7.58
C TRP A 48 5.68 -14.85 -8.12
N ASP A 49 6.69 -15.13 -7.29
CA ASP A 49 7.88 -15.93 -7.68
C ASP A 49 7.51 -17.36 -8.12
N ASN A 50 6.39 -17.89 -7.63
CA ASN A 50 5.87 -19.21 -8.01
C ASN A 50 4.97 -19.19 -9.26
N THR A 51 4.58 -18.01 -9.74
CA THR A 51 3.56 -17.89 -10.80
C THR A 51 4.06 -17.16 -12.05
N PHE A 52 5.02 -16.25 -11.91
CA PHE A 52 5.50 -15.39 -12.98
C PHE A 52 7.01 -15.42 -13.10
N SER A 53 7.52 -15.25 -14.32
CA SER A 53 8.94 -15.27 -14.66
C SER A 53 9.59 -13.88 -14.64
N ASN A 54 8.80 -12.82 -14.78
CA ASN A 54 9.27 -11.43 -14.78
C ASN A 54 9.17 -10.76 -13.40
N GLU A 55 9.91 -9.68 -13.19
CA GLU A 55 9.86 -8.91 -11.94
C GLU A 55 8.60 -8.04 -11.86
N ILE A 56 8.19 -7.70 -10.63
CA ILE A 56 7.10 -6.74 -10.40
C ILE A 56 7.67 -5.35 -10.62
N GLU A 57 7.13 -4.60 -11.59
CA GLU A 57 7.57 -3.24 -11.87
C GLU A 57 6.63 -2.20 -11.28
N ILE A 58 5.34 -2.51 -11.16
CA ILE A 58 4.32 -1.52 -10.77
C ILE A 58 3.35 -2.08 -9.74
N VAL A 59 3.02 -1.27 -8.74
CA VAL A 59 1.96 -1.51 -7.78
C VAL A 59 0.92 -0.38 -7.78
N PHE A 60 -0.36 -0.75 -7.89
CA PHE A 60 -1.51 0.15 -7.81
C PHE A 60 -2.29 -0.10 -6.53
N GLY A 61 -2.76 0.97 -5.88
CA GLY A 61 -3.51 0.90 -4.63
C GLY A 61 -3.26 2.13 -3.77
N ASN A 62 -4.01 2.29 -2.67
CA ASN A 62 -3.82 3.44 -1.80
C ASN A 62 -2.40 3.47 -1.17
N ILE A 63 -2.06 4.59 -0.51
CA ILE A 63 -0.71 4.78 0.08
C ILE A 63 -0.35 3.74 1.14
N TRP A 64 -1.35 3.16 1.80
CA TRP A 64 -1.12 2.11 2.78
C TRP A 64 -0.84 0.79 2.09
N ASP A 65 -1.67 0.40 1.14
CA ASP A 65 -1.54 -0.92 0.53
C ASP A 65 -0.38 -0.97 -0.46
N ALA A 66 -0.48 -0.20 -1.54
CA ALA A 66 0.53 -0.24 -2.59
C ALA A 66 1.83 0.48 -2.20
N GLY A 67 1.76 1.49 -1.33
CA GLY A 67 2.96 2.13 -0.79
C GLY A 67 3.81 1.18 0.05
N ASN A 68 3.19 0.37 0.93
CA ASN A 68 3.92 -0.66 1.67
C ASN A 68 4.43 -1.78 0.77
N LEU A 69 3.67 -2.19 -0.26
CA LEU A 69 4.17 -3.16 -1.24
C LEU A 69 5.40 -2.67 -1.99
N SER A 70 5.37 -1.44 -2.49
CA SER A 70 6.52 -0.81 -3.15
C SER A 70 7.76 -0.82 -2.27
N TYR A 71 7.59 -0.58 -0.96
CA TYR A 71 8.69 -0.59 0.00
C TYR A 71 9.22 -2.00 0.33
N HIS A 72 8.35 -3.00 0.45
CA HIS A 72 8.71 -4.33 0.98
C HIS A 72 8.94 -5.41 -0.07
N LEU A 73 8.46 -5.25 -1.31
CA LEU A 73 8.69 -6.22 -2.39
C LEU A 73 10.15 -6.19 -2.87
N LYS A 74 10.64 -7.33 -3.36
CA LYS A 74 12.06 -7.52 -3.71
C LYS A 74 12.53 -6.58 -4.82
N SER A 75 11.69 -6.38 -5.84
CA SER A 75 11.98 -5.52 -7.00
C SER A 75 11.78 -4.03 -6.73
N LYS A 76 11.22 -3.66 -5.56
CA LYS A 76 10.87 -2.28 -5.19
C LYS A 76 10.08 -1.56 -6.30
N PRO A 77 8.93 -2.11 -6.72
CA PRO A 77 8.18 -1.60 -7.84
C PRO A 77 7.76 -0.15 -7.64
N GLU A 78 7.59 0.58 -8.74
CA GLU A 78 7.02 1.91 -8.71
C GLU A 78 5.58 1.86 -8.20
N TRP A 79 5.30 2.65 -7.17
CA TRP A 79 3.92 2.88 -6.74
C TRP A 79 3.33 4.03 -7.55
N THR A 80 2.35 3.70 -8.39
CA THR A 80 1.76 4.64 -9.37
C THR A 80 0.43 5.26 -8.89
N GLY A 81 0.13 5.15 -7.59
CA GLY A 81 -0.58 6.22 -6.87
C GLY A 81 -1.68 5.83 -5.88
N GLY A 82 -1.91 6.75 -4.91
CA GLY A 82 -3.03 6.78 -3.96
C GLY A 82 -3.32 8.18 -3.37
N LEU A 83 -4.60 8.37 -3.03
CA LEU A 83 -5.40 9.49 -2.43
C LEU A 83 -5.58 10.85 -3.14
N TRP A 84 -4.74 11.32 -4.07
CA TRP A 84 -5.01 12.64 -4.69
C TRP A 84 -4.91 12.75 -6.21
N HIS A 85 -4.47 11.71 -6.93
CA HIS A 85 -4.21 11.84 -8.38
C HIS A 85 -4.79 10.73 -9.26
N GLY A 86 -5.67 9.87 -8.71
CA GLY A 86 -6.18 8.72 -9.46
C GLY A 86 -5.04 7.86 -10.02
N ILE A 87 -5.38 6.82 -10.77
CA ILE A 87 -4.37 6.05 -11.52
C ILE A 87 -3.80 6.99 -12.59
N LYS A 88 -2.53 7.41 -12.45
CA LYS A 88 -1.81 8.26 -13.42
C LYS A 88 -1.42 7.44 -14.65
N LYS A 89 -2.41 6.96 -15.41
CA LYS A 89 -2.27 6.07 -16.58
C LYS A 89 -1.56 4.74 -16.26
N ILE A 90 -2.13 3.65 -16.75
CA ILE A 90 -1.39 2.41 -16.87
C ILE A 90 -0.34 2.67 -17.97
N PRO A 91 0.95 2.41 -17.75
CA PRO A 91 1.92 2.59 -18.82
C PRO A 91 1.57 1.63 -19.95
N GLU A 92 1.34 2.18 -21.14
CA GLU A 92 0.86 1.44 -22.31
C GLU A 92 1.85 0.35 -22.76
N ASN A 93 3.12 0.42 -22.32
CA ASN A 93 4.20 -0.52 -22.63
C ASN A 93 5.01 -0.86 -21.37
N THR A 94 4.41 -1.59 -20.42
CA THR A 94 5.19 -2.20 -19.32
C THR A 94 5.49 -3.64 -19.66
N ASP A 95 6.77 -3.97 -19.75
CA ASP A 95 7.24 -5.33 -19.94
C ASP A 95 7.30 -6.13 -18.62
N GLY A 96 7.30 -5.42 -17.48
CA GLY A 96 7.26 -6.00 -16.15
C GLY A 96 5.87 -6.25 -15.62
N GLY A 97 5.86 -6.80 -14.41
CA GLY A 97 4.69 -7.22 -13.69
C GLY A 97 3.91 -6.09 -13.06
N ILE A 98 2.59 -6.21 -13.06
CA ILE A 98 1.68 -5.27 -12.41
C ILE A 98 0.96 -5.97 -11.27
N ILE A 99 0.93 -5.33 -10.12
CA ILE A 99 0.08 -5.71 -9.00
C ILE A 99 -0.90 -4.59 -8.73
N VAL A 100 -2.14 -4.96 -8.47
CA VAL A 100 -3.15 -4.09 -7.91
C VAL A 100 -3.49 -4.66 -6.53
N ILE A 101 -3.51 -3.83 -5.48
CA ILE A 101 -3.89 -4.17 -4.08
C ILE A 101 -4.91 -3.18 -3.49
N GLY A 102 -5.97 -3.68 -2.85
CA GLY A 102 -7.03 -2.86 -2.24
C GLY A 102 -8.45 -3.35 -2.53
N ASP A 103 -9.43 -2.55 -2.11
CA ASP A 103 -10.83 -2.71 -2.53
C ASP A 103 -11.06 -1.87 -3.80
N TYR A 104 -11.39 -2.52 -4.90
CA TYR A 104 -11.53 -1.89 -6.22
C TYR A 104 -12.86 -2.16 -6.88
N ASP A 105 -13.82 -2.75 -6.16
CA ASP A 105 -15.17 -2.98 -6.69
C ASP A 105 -15.84 -1.66 -7.13
N GLU A 106 -15.42 -0.53 -6.56
CA GLU A 106 -15.88 0.81 -6.94
C GLU A 106 -15.06 1.48 -8.06
N ASN A 107 -13.91 0.92 -8.47
CA ASN A 107 -13.00 1.56 -9.43
C ASN A 107 -13.03 0.87 -10.81
N ILE A 108 -13.82 1.43 -11.72
CA ILE A 108 -13.99 0.96 -13.11
C ILE A 108 -12.65 0.70 -13.83
N LEU A 109 -11.62 1.50 -13.54
CA LEU A 109 -10.29 1.36 -14.16
C LEU A 109 -9.54 0.12 -13.67
N VAL A 110 -9.66 -0.21 -12.38
CA VAL A 110 -9.02 -1.41 -11.82
C VAL A 110 -9.73 -2.67 -12.30
N ASN A 111 -11.07 -2.67 -12.30
CA ASN A 111 -11.82 -3.76 -12.91
C ASN A 111 -11.45 -3.93 -14.39
N LYS A 112 -11.20 -2.84 -15.12
CA LYS A 112 -10.71 -2.91 -16.50
C LYS A 112 -9.32 -3.55 -16.60
N ILE A 113 -8.36 -3.19 -15.73
CA ILE A 113 -7.01 -3.79 -15.69
C ILE A 113 -7.08 -5.29 -15.42
N CYS A 114 -7.87 -5.68 -14.42
CA CYS A 114 -7.93 -7.07 -13.94
C CYS A 114 -8.84 -7.97 -14.80
N THR A 115 -9.70 -7.39 -15.65
CA THR A 115 -10.59 -8.15 -16.55
C THR A 115 -10.07 -8.15 -18.00
N ILE A 116 -9.38 -7.10 -18.45
CA ILE A 116 -8.80 -7.01 -19.81
C ILE A 116 -7.37 -7.52 -19.77
N SER A 117 -7.23 -8.84 -19.64
CA SER A 117 -5.97 -9.50 -19.97
C SER A 117 -5.82 -9.53 -21.48
N ASN A 118 -4.85 -8.80 -22.04
CA ASN A 118 -4.38 -9.06 -23.40
C ASN A 118 -3.77 -10.47 -23.47
N THR A 119 -3.75 -11.07 -24.68
CA THR A 119 -3.41 -12.48 -24.96
C THR A 119 -2.00 -12.94 -24.54
N LEU A 120 -1.11 -12.03 -24.13
CA LEU A 120 0.28 -12.29 -23.73
C LEU A 120 0.52 -12.26 -22.22
N SER A 121 -0.44 -11.77 -21.42
CA SER A 121 -0.28 -11.62 -19.97
C SER A 121 -1.15 -12.65 -19.26
N HIS A 122 -0.63 -13.20 -18.15
CA HIS A 122 -1.39 -14.09 -17.28
C HIS A 122 -1.90 -13.30 -16.08
N VAL A 123 -3.21 -13.41 -15.79
CA VAL A 123 -3.85 -12.73 -14.67
C VAL A 123 -4.16 -13.72 -13.56
N VAL A 124 -3.83 -13.35 -12.33
CA VAL A 124 -4.13 -14.11 -11.12
C VAL A 124 -4.83 -13.21 -10.12
N LEU A 125 -5.99 -13.65 -9.66
CA LEU A 125 -6.73 -13.02 -8.59
C LEU A 125 -6.48 -13.76 -7.27
N LEU A 126 -6.19 -13.01 -6.21
CA LEU A 126 -5.90 -13.52 -4.88
C LEU A 126 -6.69 -12.71 -3.85
N GLN A 127 -7.43 -13.41 -2.99
CA GLN A 127 -8.09 -12.78 -1.84
C GLN A 127 -7.31 -13.08 -0.56
N LEU A 128 -6.75 -12.04 0.06
CA LEU A 128 -6.07 -12.10 1.34
C LEU A 128 -7.08 -11.94 2.47
N LYS A 129 -7.83 -13.00 2.79
CA LYS A 129 -8.96 -12.98 3.74
C LYS A 129 -8.60 -12.41 5.12
N TYR A 130 -7.41 -12.73 5.63
CA TYR A 130 -6.95 -12.25 6.95
C TYR A 130 -6.74 -10.73 7.00
N PHE A 131 -6.38 -10.12 5.86
CA PHE A 131 -6.09 -8.70 5.76
C PHE A 131 -7.22 -7.92 5.07
N ASN A 132 -8.31 -8.58 4.69
CA ASN A 132 -9.42 -8.01 3.92
C ASN A 132 -8.98 -7.25 2.65
N HIS A 133 -8.01 -7.80 1.91
CA HIS A 133 -7.54 -7.24 0.65
C HIS A 133 -7.79 -8.19 -0.52
N ASN A 134 -8.28 -7.64 -1.63
CA ASN A 134 -8.21 -8.30 -2.92
C ASN A 134 -6.89 -7.91 -3.58
N VAL A 135 -6.31 -8.81 -4.36
CA VAL A 135 -5.05 -8.61 -5.08
C VAL A 135 -5.21 -9.15 -6.48
N CYS A 136 -4.79 -8.37 -7.47
CA CYS A 136 -4.79 -8.75 -8.87
C CYS A 136 -3.37 -8.64 -9.41
N MET A 137 -2.84 -9.74 -9.92
CA MET A 137 -1.47 -9.87 -10.40
C MET A 137 -1.48 -10.13 -11.90
N ILE A 138 -0.67 -9.39 -12.64
CA ILE A 138 -0.58 -9.47 -14.10
C ILE A 138 0.89 -9.58 -14.47
N GLY A 139 1.29 -10.74 -14.99
CA GLY A 139 2.69 -11.01 -15.33
C GLY A 139 2.85 -11.99 -16.48
N LYS A 140 4.11 -12.27 -16.82
CA LYS A 140 4.51 -13.26 -17.84
C LYS A 140 4.76 -14.59 -17.13
N LYS A 141 4.32 -15.71 -17.72
CA LYS A 141 4.63 -17.05 -17.19
C LYS A 141 6.08 -17.45 -17.45
#